data_AF-A0A9P4V4A2-F1
#
_entry.id   AF-A0A9P4V4A2-F1
#
_cell.length_a   1.000
_cell.length_b   1.000
_cell.length_c   1.000
_cell.angle_alpha   90.00
_cell.angle_beta   90.00
_cell.angle_gamma   90.00
#
_symmetry.space_group_name_H-M   'P 1'
#
loop_
_entity.id
_entity.type
_entity.pdbx_description
1 polymer ?
#
loop_
_entity_poly.entity_id
_entity_poly.type
_entity_poly.pdbx_seq_one_letter_code
_entity_poly.pdbx_strand_id
1 'polypeptide(L)'
;MGTLTADCPRLDAHCPHKLATSCRLTSTWNCCACADERPHSRTYAVYIDGVGFVQRGTRWQSYCWFCKEFWNNRLACTYPSLETSQTKIPQIPDQSEFLQRWFEFHQGYRLARRSDETEQRIAVIGEPFGEVSPGFLPRTLDQLRSGRVNDHTRPENRFRRERIQEDNESEQVPHQTLEDALDSLLEEVSDEETGQRASEETSQLLERDATMPRQREPRGLSRPLSRSDRARQNITRLFGTREEINAPDYQSPISGMFSRAWDRFSQAEARRATGDTVAPPVDTLSPPERREIEQQIIWG
;
A
#
# COMPACT_ATOMS: atom_id res chain seq x y z
N MET A 1 -18.98 -8.16 1.23
CA MET A 1 -19.56 -8.65 -0.04
C MET A 1 -19.41 -10.16 -0.05
N GLY A 2 -20.38 -10.95 -0.54
CA GLY A 2 -20.25 -12.40 -0.48
C GLY A 2 -19.62 -13.07 -1.69
N THR A 3 -19.39 -14.38 -1.61
CA THR A 3 -18.99 -15.24 -2.73
C THR A 3 -20.17 -15.48 -3.69
N LEU A 4 -20.19 -14.74 -4.81
CA LEU A 4 -21.30 -14.70 -5.75
C LEU A 4 -21.35 -15.86 -6.76
N THR A 5 -20.25 -16.60 -6.91
CA THR A 5 -20.15 -17.70 -7.89
C THR A 5 -20.49 -19.06 -7.30
N ALA A 6 -21.08 -19.09 -6.10
CA ALA A 6 -21.39 -20.35 -5.43
C ALA A 6 -22.49 -21.14 -6.13
N ASP A 7 -23.42 -20.49 -6.83
CA ASP A 7 -24.46 -21.20 -7.58
C ASP A 7 -23.95 -21.75 -8.92
N CYS A 8 -22.71 -21.46 -9.30
CA CYS A 8 -22.12 -21.98 -10.52
C CYS A 8 -21.59 -23.41 -10.33
N PRO A 9 -21.77 -24.30 -11.32
CA PRO A 9 -21.20 -25.65 -11.26
C PRO A 9 -19.67 -25.59 -11.33
N ARG A 10 -19.02 -26.54 -10.66
CA ARG A 10 -17.58 -26.78 -10.81
C ARG A 10 -17.33 -27.38 -12.19
N LEU A 11 -16.40 -26.77 -12.93
CA LEU A 11 -15.93 -27.25 -14.22
C LEU A 11 -14.50 -27.74 -14.06
N ASP A 12 -14.19 -28.92 -14.59
CA ASP A 12 -12.85 -29.53 -14.50
C ASP A 12 -11.79 -28.73 -15.27
N ALA A 13 -12.24 -28.03 -16.31
CA ALA A 13 -11.50 -27.04 -17.07
C ALA A 13 -10.97 -25.87 -16.22
N HIS A 14 -11.68 -25.49 -15.16
CA HIS A 14 -11.35 -24.33 -14.35
C HIS A 14 -10.36 -24.67 -13.24
N CYS A 15 -9.49 -23.71 -12.91
CA CYS A 15 -8.67 -23.87 -11.71
C CYS A 15 -9.57 -23.94 -10.45
N PRO A 16 -9.18 -24.71 -9.41
CA PRO A 16 -10.04 -24.94 -8.24
C PRO A 16 -10.33 -23.65 -7.45
N HIS A 17 -9.46 -22.66 -7.56
CA HIS A 17 -9.63 -21.36 -6.91
C HIS A 17 -10.76 -20.51 -7.53
N LYS A 18 -11.15 -20.75 -8.79
CA LYS A 18 -11.98 -19.81 -9.54
C LYS A 18 -13.36 -19.58 -8.91
N LEU A 19 -13.99 -20.66 -8.44
CA LEU A 19 -15.28 -20.59 -7.75
C LEU A 19 -15.15 -20.01 -6.33
N ALA A 20 -14.21 -20.50 -5.53
CA ALA A 20 -14.05 -20.05 -4.15
C ALA A 20 -13.65 -18.57 -4.03
N THR A 21 -12.95 -18.04 -5.04
CA THR A 21 -12.55 -16.63 -5.11
C THR A 21 -13.62 -15.72 -5.71
N SER A 22 -14.68 -16.26 -6.32
CA SER A 22 -15.63 -15.49 -7.14
C SER A 22 -14.95 -14.58 -8.18
N CYS A 23 -13.91 -15.12 -8.82
CA CYS A 23 -13.07 -14.41 -9.77
C CYS A 23 -13.88 -13.89 -10.97
N ARG A 24 -13.75 -12.60 -11.29
CA ARG A 24 -14.41 -11.97 -12.45
C ARG A 24 -13.66 -12.09 -13.77
N LEU A 25 -12.46 -12.68 -13.77
CA LEU A 25 -11.74 -12.99 -15.01
C LEU A 25 -12.44 -14.16 -15.73
N THR A 26 -13.40 -13.85 -16.60
CA THR A 26 -14.21 -14.84 -17.34
C THR A 26 -13.60 -15.26 -18.67
N SER A 27 -12.63 -14.48 -19.18
CA SER A 27 -11.98 -14.75 -20.47
C SER A 27 -11.03 -15.93 -20.48
N THR A 28 -10.57 -16.38 -19.31
CA THR A 28 -9.64 -17.50 -19.16
C THR A 28 -10.20 -18.54 -18.21
N TRP A 29 -9.60 -19.73 -18.21
CA TRP A 29 -10.05 -20.86 -17.38
C TRP A 29 -9.47 -20.77 -15.96
N ASN A 30 -8.48 -19.90 -15.78
CA ASN A 30 -7.78 -19.63 -14.53
C ASN A 30 -8.40 -18.43 -13.79
N CYS A 31 -8.20 -18.36 -12.47
CA CYS A 31 -8.48 -17.14 -11.69
C CYS A 31 -7.33 -16.13 -11.86
N CYS A 32 -7.52 -14.88 -11.40
CA CYS A 32 -6.47 -13.86 -11.49
C CYS A 32 -5.12 -14.32 -10.91
N ALA A 33 -5.14 -15.07 -9.81
CA ALA A 33 -3.91 -15.58 -9.19
C ALA A 33 -3.23 -16.68 -10.02
N CYS A 34 -4.00 -17.62 -10.57
CA CYS A 34 -3.44 -18.70 -11.40
C CYS A 34 -3.01 -18.22 -12.79
N ALA A 35 -3.59 -17.12 -13.29
CA ALA A 35 -3.22 -16.52 -14.57
C ALA A 35 -2.09 -15.48 -14.44
N ASP A 36 -1.66 -15.13 -13.23
CA ASP A 36 -0.62 -14.13 -13.01
C ASP A 36 0.78 -14.74 -13.09
N GLU A 37 1.46 -14.48 -14.22
CA GLU A 37 2.81 -14.97 -14.54
C GLU A 37 3.94 -14.04 -14.06
N ARG A 38 3.64 -12.92 -13.39
CA ARG A 38 4.67 -11.99 -12.91
C ARG A 38 5.68 -12.71 -12.01
N PRO A 39 6.98 -12.38 -12.04
CA PRO A 39 7.95 -12.96 -11.11
C PRO A 39 7.57 -12.60 -9.66
N HIS A 40 7.94 -13.47 -8.71
CA HIS A 40 7.75 -13.17 -7.29
C HIS A 40 8.68 -12.02 -6.89
N SER A 41 8.11 -11.02 -6.21
CA SER A 41 8.82 -9.89 -5.65
C SER A 41 8.29 -9.61 -4.24
N ARG A 42 9.16 -9.07 -3.38
CA ARG A 42 8.79 -8.68 -2.00
C ARG A 42 7.71 -7.60 -2.00
N THR A 43 7.75 -6.70 -2.98
CA THR A 43 6.76 -5.64 -3.20
C THR A 43 6.44 -5.51 -4.69
N TYR A 44 5.27 -4.98 -5.00
CA TYR A 44 4.82 -4.72 -6.35
C TYR A 44 4.55 -3.23 -6.55
N ALA A 45 4.76 -2.74 -7.77
CA ALA A 45 4.45 -1.37 -8.14
C ALA A 45 2.94 -1.13 -8.08
N VAL A 46 2.54 -0.08 -7.37
CA VAL A 46 1.16 0.40 -7.31
C VAL A 46 1.14 1.87 -7.60
N TYR A 47 0.21 2.29 -8.45
CA TYR A 47 -0.02 3.69 -8.72
C TYR A 47 -0.88 4.30 -7.61
N ILE A 48 -0.39 5.40 -7.03
CA ILE A 48 -1.13 6.23 -6.09
C ILE A 48 -1.32 7.60 -6.74
N ASP A 49 -2.59 8.02 -6.84
CA ASP A 49 -2.93 9.31 -7.43
C ASP A 49 -2.24 10.46 -6.68
N GLY A 50 -1.62 11.37 -7.44
CA GLY A 50 -0.80 12.46 -6.91
C GLY A 50 0.61 12.11 -6.40
N VAL A 51 0.99 10.82 -6.36
CA VAL A 51 2.34 10.37 -5.96
C VAL A 51 3.07 9.65 -7.11
N GLY A 52 2.33 8.93 -7.95
CA GLY A 52 2.90 8.10 -9.01
C GLY A 52 3.06 6.63 -8.60
N PHE A 53 3.97 5.91 -9.27
CA PHE A 53 4.23 4.50 -8.98
C PHE A 53 5.12 4.34 -7.74
N VAL A 54 4.67 3.55 -6.77
CA VAL A 54 5.44 3.21 -5.56
C VAL A 54 5.57 1.69 -5.38
N GLN A 55 6.73 1.22 -4.90
CA GLN A 55 7.02 -0.19 -4.66
C GLN A 55 6.54 -0.65 -3.27
N ARG A 56 5.23 -0.52 -3.01
CA ARG A 56 4.60 -0.85 -1.71
C ARG A 56 3.38 -1.78 -1.84
N GLY A 57 3.08 -2.23 -3.05
CA GLY A 57 1.91 -3.05 -3.33
C GLY A 57 2.08 -4.52 -2.98
N THR A 58 0.94 -5.18 -2.82
CA THR A 58 0.84 -6.64 -2.82
C THR A 58 0.65 -7.16 -4.24
N ARG A 59 0.95 -8.44 -4.45
CA ARG A 59 0.79 -9.08 -5.77
C ARG A 59 -0.65 -8.96 -6.30
N TRP A 60 -1.62 -9.21 -5.43
CA TRP A 60 -3.05 -9.23 -5.77
C TRP A 60 -3.71 -7.84 -5.79
N GLN A 61 -2.94 -6.75 -5.60
CA GLN A 61 -3.50 -5.39 -5.57
C GLN A 61 -4.23 -5.03 -6.87
N SER A 62 -3.75 -5.53 -8.01
CA SER A 62 -4.32 -5.34 -9.36
C SER A 62 -5.23 -6.47 -9.82
N TYR A 63 -5.51 -7.46 -8.97
CA TYR A 63 -6.49 -8.50 -9.29
C TYR A 63 -7.91 -7.92 -9.28
N CYS A 64 -8.86 -8.67 -9.83
CA CYS A 64 -10.26 -8.31 -9.66
C CYS A 64 -10.63 -8.22 -8.18
N TRP A 65 -11.62 -7.38 -7.86
CA TRP A 65 -12.02 -7.09 -6.47
C TRP A 65 -12.18 -8.34 -5.60
N PHE A 66 -12.91 -9.35 -6.08
CA PHE A 66 -13.16 -10.57 -5.31
C PHE A 66 -11.89 -11.39 -5.04
N CYS A 67 -10.99 -11.53 -6.03
CA CYS A 67 -9.70 -12.18 -5.80
C CYS A 67 -8.83 -11.38 -4.82
N LYS A 68 -8.86 -10.04 -4.91
CA LYS A 68 -8.13 -9.17 -3.98
C LYS A 68 -8.63 -9.36 -2.54
N GLU A 69 -9.94 -9.31 -2.33
CA GLU A 69 -10.59 -9.51 -1.02
C GLU A 69 -10.33 -10.92 -0.49
N PHE A 70 -10.43 -11.94 -1.36
CA PHE A 70 -10.09 -13.32 -1.02
C PHE A 70 -8.68 -13.43 -0.43
N TRP A 71 -7.65 -12.92 -1.13
CA TRP A 71 -6.27 -13.06 -0.67
C TRP A 71 -5.97 -12.25 0.60
N ASN A 72 -6.59 -11.08 0.77
CA ASN A 72 -6.53 -10.34 2.03
C ASN A 72 -7.05 -11.18 3.20
N ASN A 73 -8.23 -11.80 3.02
CA ASN A 73 -8.86 -12.62 4.05
C ASN A 73 -8.09 -13.91 4.32
N ARG A 74 -7.58 -14.59 3.27
CA ARG A 74 -6.75 -15.79 3.44
C ARG A 74 -5.48 -15.48 4.21
N LEU A 75 -4.81 -14.35 3.95
CA LEU A 75 -3.61 -13.98 4.71
C LEU A 75 -3.92 -13.61 6.15
N ALA A 76 -5.02 -12.91 6.42
CA ALA A 76 -5.46 -12.64 7.79
C ALA A 76 -5.75 -13.93 8.59
N CYS A 77 -6.08 -15.02 7.91
CA CYS A 77 -6.33 -16.34 8.49
C CYS A 77 -5.08 -17.22 8.68
N THR A 78 -3.90 -16.77 8.25
CA THR A 78 -2.65 -17.54 8.40
C THR A 78 -2.17 -17.53 9.85
N TYR A 79 -1.77 -18.70 10.37
CA TYR A 79 -1.07 -18.78 11.66
C TYR A 79 0.21 -19.66 11.56
N PRO A 80 1.40 -19.12 11.89
CA PRO A 80 1.69 -17.72 12.20
C PRO A 80 1.39 -16.79 11.02
N SER A 81 1.21 -15.50 11.28
CA SER A 81 0.89 -14.50 10.25
C SER A 81 2.00 -14.44 9.20
N LEU A 82 1.61 -14.43 7.92
CA LEU A 82 2.52 -14.22 6.80
C LEU A 82 2.70 -12.74 6.49
N GLU A 83 3.95 -12.31 6.34
CA GLU A 83 4.24 -11.03 5.70
C GLU A 83 3.99 -11.11 4.19
N THR A 84 3.66 -9.97 3.57
CA THR A 84 3.42 -9.90 2.12
C THR A 84 4.62 -10.35 1.30
N SER A 85 5.83 -10.10 1.81
CA SER A 85 7.12 -10.50 1.24
C SER A 85 7.29 -12.02 1.15
N GLN A 86 6.67 -12.77 2.06
CA GLN A 86 6.76 -14.23 2.14
C GLN A 86 5.68 -14.93 1.30
N THR A 87 4.74 -14.18 0.71
CA THR A 87 3.63 -14.75 -0.05
C THR A 87 4.02 -15.13 -1.47
N LYS A 88 3.58 -16.30 -1.93
CA LYS A 88 3.73 -16.75 -3.30
C LYS A 88 2.38 -17.21 -3.82
N ILE A 89 1.50 -16.25 -4.05
CA ILE A 89 0.12 -16.50 -4.47
C ILE A 89 0.07 -17.15 -5.87
N PRO A 90 -0.66 -18.26 -6.09
CA PRO A 90 -1.57 -18.94 -5.15
C PRO A 90 -0.97 -20.06 -4.28
N GLN A 91 0.31 -20.40 -4.43
CA GLN A 91 0.94 -21.54 -3.75
C GLN A 91 1.17 -21.35 -2.25
N ILE A 92 1.56 -20.15 -1.82
CA ILE A 92 1.83 -19.82 -0.42
C ILE A 92 0.98 -18.61 -0.03
N PRO A 93 0.04 -18.75 0.91
CA PRO A 93 -0.24 -19.96 1.71
C PRO A 93 -0.89 -21.10 0.92
N ASP A 94 -0.69 -22.35 1.35
CA ASP A 94 -1.41 -23.51 0.78
C ASP A 94 -2.93 -23.37 0.98
N GLN A 95 -3.67 -23.60 -0.10
CA GLN A 95 -5.13 -23.47 -0.15
C GLN A 95 -5.86 -24.81 -0.17
N SER A 96 -5.14 -25.93 -0.18
CA SER A 96 -5.71 -27.26 -0.40
C SER A 96 -6.81 -27.62 0.61
N GLU A 97 -6.53 -27.50 1.91
CA GLU A 97 -7.51 -27.78 2.98
C GLU A 97 -8.73 -26.85 2.91
N PHE A 98 -8.49 -25.56 2.64
CA PHE A 98 -9.56 -24.58 2.53
C PHE A 98 -10.47 -24.88 1.34
N LEU A 99 -9.90 -25.14 0.17
CA LEU A 99 -10.67 -25.45 -1.03
C LEU A 99 -11.48 -26.73 -0.83
N GLN A 100 -10.89 -27.76 -0.21
CA GLN A 100 -11.60 -28.98 0.13
C GLN A 100 -12.84 -28.70 0.99
N ARG A 101 -12.67 -28.00 2.13
CA ARG A 101 -13.80 -27.64 3.00
C ARG A 101 -14.81 -26.74 2.31
N TRP A 102 -14.34 -25.76 1.52
CA TRP A 102 -15.22 -24.87 0.76
C TRP A 102 -16.10 -25.68 -0.21
N PHE A 103 -15.52 -26.66 -0.91
CA PHE A 103 -16.27 -27.54 -1.80
C PHE A 103 -17.23 -28.50 -1.06
N GLU A 104 -16.94 -28.89 0.19
CA GLU A 104 -17.90 -29.64 1.01
C GLU A 104 -19.18 -28.82 1.26
N PHE A 105 -19.04 -27.52 1.56
CA PHE A 105 -20.19 -26.62 1.67
C PHE A 105 -20.88 -26.39 0.33
N HIS A 106 -20.10 -26.23 -0.75
CA HIS A 106 -20.63 -26.00 -2.10
C HIS A 106 -21.49 -27.17 -2.59
N GLN A 107 -21.04 -28.41 -2.38
CA GLN A 107 -21.77 -29.61 -2.77
C GLN A 107 -22.84 -30.05 -1.76
N GLY A 108 -22.82 -29.48 -0.54
CA GLY A 108 -23.79 -29.76 0.53
C GLY A 108 -23.55 -31.07 1.29
N TYR A 109 -22.41 -31.73 1.11
CA TYR A 109 -22.05 -32.94 1.85
C TYR A 109 -20.53 -33.13 1.94
N ARG A 110 -20.06 -33.98 2.86
CA ARG A 110 -18.70 -34.50 2.91
C ARG A 110 -18.68 -36.02 2.95
N LEU A 111 -17.62 -36.62 2.43
CA LEU A 111 -17.41 -38.07 2.47
C LEU A 111 -16.56 -38.41 3.69
N ALA A 112 -17.09 -39.28 4.56
CA ALA A 112 -16.37 -39.82 5.70
C ALA A 112 -16.23 -41.34 5.53
N ARG A 113 -15.01 -41.86 5.62
CA ARG A 113 -14.76 -43.31 5.66
C ARG A 113 -15.06 -43.82 7.06
N ARG A 114 -15.91 -44.83 7.16
CA ARG A 114 -16.12 -45.56 8.42
C ARG A 114 -14.99 -46.54 8.69
N SER A 115 -14.95 -47.06 9.92
CA SER A 115 -14.11 -48.20 10.34
C SER A 115 -14.23 -49.41 9.41
N ASP A 116 -15.38 -49.56 8.76
CA ASP A 116 -15.73 -50.70 7.93
C ASP A 116 -15.39 -50.45 6.44
N GLU A 117 -14.52 -49.48 6.15
CA GLU A 117 -14.12 -48.99 4.81
C GLU A 117 -15.25 -48.44 3.92
N THR A 118 -16.50 -48.48 4.40
CA THR A 118 -17.65 -47.90 3.71
C THR A 118 -17.63 -46.37 3.73
N GLU A 119 -17.92 -45.74 2.59
CA GLU A 119 -18.02 -44.29 2.47
C GLU A 119 -19.41 -43.82 2.89
N GLN A 120 -19.48 -42.96 3.91
CA GLN A 120 -20.71 -42.32 4.35
C GLN A 120 -20.73 -40.86 3.92
N ARG A 121 -21.85 -40.43 3.30
CA ARG A 121 -22.12 -39.01 3.04
C ARG A 121 -22.71 -38.36 4.28
N ILE A 122 -22.07 -37.32 4.77
CA ILE A 122 -22.54 -36.48 5.88
C ILE A 122 -23.00 -35.15 5.28
N ALA A 123 -24.27 -34.77 5.50
CA ALA A 123 -24.78 -33.50 5.02
C ALA A 123 -24.04 -32.32 5.68
N VAL A 124 -23.71 -31.32 4.88
CA VAL A 124 -23.02 -30.10 5.30
C VAL A 124 -23.91 -28.92 4.92
N ILE A 125 -24.47 -28.24 5.91
CA ILE A 125 -25.33 -27.07 5.71
C ILE A 125 -24.69 -25.87 6.40
N GLY A 126 -24.52 -24.80 5.64
CA GLY A 126 -23.95 -23.56 6.14
C GLY A 126 -24.76 -22.34 5.73
N GLU A 127 -24.26 -21.17 6.13
CA GLU A 127 -24.81 -19.88 5.72
C GLU A 127 -24.76 -19.70 4.19
N PRO A 128 -25.65 -18.87 3.61
CA PRO A 128 -25.65 -18.62 2.17
C PRO A 128 -24.33 -17.98 1.71
N PHE A 129 -23.73 -18.52 0.66
CA PHE A 129 -22.45 -18.02 0.13
C PHE A 129 -22.48 -16.55 -0.30
N GLY A 130 -23.64 -16.02 -0.70
CA GLY A 130 -23.82 -14.59 -0.99
C GLY A 130 -23.61 -13.67 0.23
N GLU A 131 -23.57 -14.21 1.44
CA GLU A 131 -23.29 -13.51 2.69
C GLU A 131 -21.87 -13.80 3.22
N VAL A 132 -21.20 -14.83 2.69
CA VAL A 132 -19.86 -15.25 3.11
C VAL A 132 -18.80 -14.43 2.39
N SER A 133 -18.00 -13.67 3.13
CA SER A 133 -16.90 -12.92 2.53
C SER A 133 -15.89 -13.86 1.85
N PRO A 134 -15.39 -13.53 0.63
CA PRO A 134 -14.42 -14.36 -0.07
C PRO A 134 -13.22 -14.72 0.81
N GLY A 135 -12.84 -16.00 0.85
CA GLY A 135 -11.70 -16.47 1.64
C GLY A 135 -12.04 -16.94 3.06
N PHE A 136 -13.30 -16.80 3.49
CA PHE A 136 -13.82 -17.47 4.69
C PHE A 136 -14.69 -18.67 4.32
N LEU A 137 -14.80 -19.62 5.26
CA LEU A 137 -15.75 -20.72 5.14
C LEU A 137 -17.13 -20.28 5.64
N PRO A 138 -18.22 -20.83 5.08
CA PRO A 138 -19.55 -20.65 5.63
C PRO A 138 -19.64 -21.06 7.10
N ARG A 139 -20.40 -20.32 7.92
CA ARG A 139 -20.78 -20.74 9.27
C ARG A 139 -21.75 -21.93 9.22
N THR A 140 -21.62 -22.87 10.13
CA THR A 140 -22.63 -23.93 10.32
C THR A 140 -23.90 -23.38 10.96
N LEU A 141 -25.01 -24.13 10.88
CA LEU A 141 -26.28 -23.72 11.50
C LEU A 141 -26.15 -23.48 13.01
N ASP A 142 -25.37 -24.29 13.73
CA ASP A 142 -25.15 -24.11 15.17
C ASP A 142 -24.31 -22.86 15.48
N GLN A 143 -23.35 -22.52 14.60
CA GLN A 143 -22.58 -21.28 14.70
C GLN A 143 -23.43 -20.04 14.43
N LEU A 144 -24.38 -20.12 13.49
CA LEU A 144 -25.35 -19.07 13.24
C LEU A 144 -26.27 -18.86 14.44
N ARG A 145 -26.81 -19.94 15.01
CA ARG A 145 -27.68 -19.91 16.20
C ARG A 145 -26.99 -19.34 17.43
N SER A 146 -25.70 -19.62 17.59
CA SER A 146 -24.87 -19.08 18.68
C SER A 146 -24.37 -17.65 18.43
N GLY A 147 -24.69 -17.04 17.28
CA GLY A 147 -24.28 -15.68 16.96
C GLY A 147 -22.77 -15.51 16.73
N ARG A 148 -22.05 -16.59 16.36
CA ARG A 148 -20.61 -16.54 16.09
C ARG A 148 -20.34 -15.65 14.88
N VAL A 149 -19.40 -14.72 14.99
CA VAL A 149 -18.96 -13.86 13.88
C VAL A 149 -18.13 -14.67 12.89
N ASN A 150 -18.32 -14.43 11.58
CA ASN A 150 -17.49 -15.02 10.52
C ASN A 150 -16.32 -14.09 10.18
N ASP A 151 -15.19 -14.28 10.85
CA ASP A 151 -13.97 -13.51 10.62
C ASP A 151 -12.72 -14.41 10.65
N HIS A 152 -11.55 -13.79 10.50
CA HIS A 152 -10.24 -14.46 10.50
C HIS A 152 -9.84 -15.06 11.86
N THR A 153 -10.54 -14.72 12.95
CA THR A 153 -10.25 -15.27 14.28
C THR A 153 -10.87 -16.65 14.49
N ARG A 154 -11.83 -17.03 13.62
CA ARG A 154 -12.55 -18.29 13.72
C ARG A 154 -11.61 -19.49 13.44
N PRO A 155 -11.61 -20.53 14.28
CA PRO A 155 -10.66 -21.64 14.14
C PRO A 155 -10.76 -22.39 12.81
N GLU A 156 -11.95 -22.49 12.20
CA GLU A 156 -12.10 -23.15 10.89
C GLU A 156 -11.58 -22.29 9.74
N ASN A 157 -11.55 -20.96 9.92
CA ASN A 157 -10.97 -20.05 8.94
C ASN A 157 -9.45 -20.01 9.06
N ARG A 158 -8.93 -20.20 10.28
CA ARG A 158 -7.49 -20.29 10.56
C ARG A 158 -6.90 -21.58 10.03
N PHE A 159 -5.73 -21.47 9.42
CA PHE A 159 -4.98 -22.63 8.96
C PHE A 159 -3.54 -22.52 9.46
N ARG A 160 -3.06 -23.61 10.03
CA ARG A 160 -1.72 -23.69 10.62
C ARG A 160 -0.75 -24.03 9.50
N ARG A 161 0.21 -23.14 9.26
CA ARG A 161 1.31 -23.41 8.34
C ARG A 161 2.35 -24.28 9.04
N GLU A 162 2.82 -25.33 8.39
CA GLU A 162 4.05 -26.00 8.80
C GLU A 162 5.22 -25.03 8.59
N ARG A 163 6.01 -24.79 9.63
CA ARG A 163 7.12 -23.83 9.57
C ARG A 163 8.10 -24.29 8.49
N ILE A 164 8.17 -23.58 7.37
CA ILE A 164 9.14 -23.86 6.32
C ILE A 164 10.52 -23.52 6.91
N GLN A 165 11.46 -24.47 6.88
CA GLN A 165 12.81 -24.30 7.45
C GLN A 165 13.58 -23.12 6.82
N GLU A 166 13.23 -22.71 5.60
CA GLU A 166 13.80 -21.56 4.88
C GLU A 166 13.57 -20.21 5.55
N ASP A 167 12.60 -20.07 6.48
CA ASP A 167 12.43 -18.84 7.28
C ASP A 167 13.66 -18.59 8.21
N ASN A 168 14.55 -19.57 8.42
CA ASN A 168 15.81 -19.40 9.17
C ASN A 168 17.01 -19.01 8.29
N GLU A 169 16.92 -19.14 6.97
CA GLU A 169 18.03 -18.86 6.02
C GLU A 169 17.81 -17.57 5.23
N SER A 170 17.00 -16.65 5.75
CA SER A 170 17.12 -15.26 5.32
C SER A 170 18.47 -14.76 5.79
N GLU A 171 19.49 -14.88 4.93
CA GLU A 171 20.70 -14.08 5.03
C GLU A 171 20.26 -12.66 5.36
N GLN A 172 20.60 -12.23 6.58
CA GLN A 172 20.50 -10.86 7.01
C GLN A 172 21.49 -10.08 6.15
N VAL A 173 21.12 -9.81 4.89
CA VAL A 173 21.68 -8.64 4.21
C VAL A 173 21.31 -7.50 5.13
N PRO A 174 22.28 -6.77 5.71
CA PRO A 174 21.98 -5.69 6.62
C PRO A 174 21.25 -4.64 5.78
N HIS A 175 19.92 -4.63 5.87
CA HIS A 175 19.15 -3.49 5.41
C HIS A 175 19.52 -2.40 6.39
N GLN A 176 20.38 -1.46 5.96
CA GLN A 176 20.61 -0.23 6.72
C GLN A 176 19.24 0.31 7.06
N THR A 177 18.94 0.41 8.35
CA THR A 177 17.68 0.98 8.78
C THR A 177 17.65 2.45 8.33
N LEU A 178 16.47 3.03 8.15
CA LEU A 178 16.37 4.45 7.79
C LEU A 178 17.12 5.35 8.78
N GLU A 179 17.21 4.91 10.04
CA GLU A 179 17.98 5.55 11.11
C GLU A 179 19.49 5.40 10.86
N ASP A 180 19.99 4.21 10.50
CA ASP A 180 21.42 4.01 10.16
C ASP A 180 21.86 4.82 8.92
N ALA A 181 20.98 4.92 7.91
CA ALA A 181 21.25 5.70 6.70
C ALA A 181 21.24 7.21 6.99
N LEU A 182 20.40 7.65 7.94
CA LEU A 182 20.37 9.03 8.43
C LEU A 182 21.63 9.36 9.24
N ASP A 183 22.07 8.45 10.11
CA ASP A 183 23.28 8.63 10.91
C ASP A 183 24.55 8.64 10.04
N SER A 184 24.65 7.77 9.03
CA SER A 184 25.76 7.83 8.06
C SER A 184 25.80 9.15 7.28
N LEU A 185 24.64 9.67 6.84
CA LEU A 185 24.57 10.97 6.15
C LEU A 185 24.90 12.15 7.09
N LEU A 186 24.60 12.03 8.39
CA LEU A 186 24.96 13.04 9.39
C LEU A 186 26.46 13.01 9.72
N GLU A 187 27.07 11.83 9.78
CA GLU A 187 28.52 11.68 9.95
C GLU A 187 29.30 12.20 8.74
N GLU A 188 28.84 11.93 7.51
CA GLU A 188 29.48 12.41 6.28
C GLU A 188 29.52 13.95 6.20
N VAL A 189 28.48 14.63 6.70
CA VAL A 189 28.41 16.09 6.77
C VAL A 189 29.27 16.67 7.91
N SER A 190 29.43 15.93 9.02
CA SER A 190 30.30 16.33 10.12
C SER A 190 31.78 16.31 9.69
N ASP A 191 32.20 15.33 8.89
CA ASP A 191 33.58 15.20 8.46
C ASP A 191 33.97 16.26 7.42
N GLU A 192 33.03 16.74 6.60
CA GLU A 192 33.26 17.83 5.64
C GLU A 192 33.41 19.22 6.29
N GLU A 193 32.82 19.47 7.46
CA GLU A 193 33.04 20.73 8.20
C GLU A 193 34.39 20.79 8.96
N THR A 194 35.06 19.65 9.16
CA THR A 194 36.33 19.60 9.90
C THR A 194 37.56 19.94 9.04
N GLY A 195 37.42 19.99 7.71
CA GLY A 195 38.53 20.21 6.77
C GLY A 195 38.84 21.66 6.40
N GLN A 196 37.98 22.63 6.75
CA GLN A 196 38.10 24.02 6.26
C GLN A 196 38.22 25.10 7.35
N ARG A 197 38.44 24.75 8.62
CA ARG A 197 38.63 25.73 9.71
C ARG A 197 39.98 25.66 10.43
N ALA A 198 40.97 25.02 9.83
CA ALA A 198 42.34 24.97 10.36
C ALA A 198 43.25 26.02 9.70
N SER A 199 42.84 27.29 9.61
CA SER A 199 43.70 28.40 9.16
C SER A 199 43.13 29.77 9.56
N GLU A 200 42.89 30.03 10.85
CA GLU A 200 42.92 31.41 11.40
C GLU A 200 42.86 31.39 12.94
N GLU A 201 44.07 31.51 13.51
CA GLU A 201 44.44 32.17 14.76
C GLU A 201 43.62 32.00 16.05
N THR A 202 44.22 31.22 16.95
CA THR A 202 44.24 31.40 18.39
C THR A 202 44.51 32.87 18.79
N SER A 203 43.53 33.54 19.40
CA SER A 203 43.72 34.43 20.57
C SER A 203 42.42 35.10 20.99
N GLN A 204 41.88 34.67 22.14
CA GLN A 204 41.34 35.48 23.26
C GLN A 204 40.17 34.77 23.95
N LEU A 205 40.55 34.04 25.01
CA LEU A 205 39.68 33.79 26.16
C LEU A 205 39.54 35.10 26.95
N LEU A 206 38.30 35.53 27.24
CA LEU A 206 37.77 35.74 28.60
C LEU A 206 36.50 36.63 28.57
N GLU A 207 35.45 36.08 29.18
CA GLU A 207 34.37 36.74 29.94
C GLU A 207 33.66 37.97 29.33
N ARG A 208 32.37 37.82 29.03
CA ARG A 208 31.33 38.71 29.60
C ARG A 208 29.90 38.29 29.26
N ASP A 209 29.11 38.29 30.33
CA ASP A 209 27.72 38.70 30.42
C ASP A 209 26.63 37.95 29.64
N ALA A 210 25.78 37.31 30.46
CA ALA A 210 24.33 37.35 30.38
C ALA A 210 23.75 38.25 29.29
N THR A 211 23.00 37.66 28.36
CA THR A 211 21.63 38.06 27.98
C THR A 211 21.11 37.06 26.93
N MET A 212 20.22 36.15 27.34
CA MET A 212 19.37 35.41 26.39
C MET A 212 18.40 36.39 25.72
N PRO A 213 18.34 36.52 24.39
CA PRO A 213 17.19 37.17 23.77
C PRO A 213 16.01 36.21 23.87
N ARG A 214 15.03 36.64 24.67
CA ARG A 214 13.70 36.06 24.84
C ARG A 214 13.15 35.48 23.53
N GLN A 215 12.61 34.27 23.64
CA GLN A 215 11.60 33.72 22.75
C GLN A 215 10.64 34.83 22.30
N ARG A 216 10.54 35.04 20.99
CA ARG A 216 9.44 35.80 20.41
C ARG A 216 8.14 35.07 20.74
N GLU A 217 7.36 35.67 21.64
CA GLU A 217 5.98 35.28 21.88
C GLU A 217 5.21 35.24 20.55
N PRO A 218 4.42 34.18 20.28
CA PRO A 218 3.48 34.20 19.19
C PRO A 218 2.33 35.14 19.55
N ARG A 219 2.42 36.38 19.07
CA ARG A 219 1.26 37.27 18.98
C ARG A 219 0.24 36.66 18.01
N GLY A 220 -0.97 36.43 18.49
CA GLY A 220 -2.14 36.29 17.63
C GLY A 220 -3.03 35.10 18.00
N LEU A 221 -3.95 35.33 18.92
CA LEU A 221 -5.11 34.49 19.21
C LEU A 221 -5.87 34.15 17.91
N SER A 222 -5.55 33.01 17.31
CA SER A 222 -6.33 32.43 16.23
C SER A 222 -7.18 31.31 16.82
N ARG A 223 -8.44 31.64 17.10
CA ARG A 223 -9.49 30.70 17.52
C ARG A 223 -9.43 29.45 16.62
N PRO A 224 -9.47 28.23 17.17
CA PRO A 224 -9.39 27.02 16.35
C PRO A 224 -10.57 26.99 15.39
N LEU A 225 -10.30 27.30 14.12
CA LEU A 225 -11.27 27.20 13.03
C LEU A 225 -11.78 25.76 12.99
N SER A 226 -13.09 25.61 12.89
CA SER A 226 -13.71 24.30 12.81
C SER A 226 -13.17 23.56 11.58
N ARG A 227 -13.22 22.22 11.59
CA ARG A 227 -12.83 21.39 10.43
C ARG A 227 -13.57 21.82 9.15
N SER A 228 -14.78 22.37 9.29
CA SER A 228 -15.58 22.92 8.20
C SER A 228 -15.00 24.22 7.61
N ASP A 229 -14.48 25.11 8.44
CA ASP A 229 -13.92 26.40 7.99
C ASP A 229 -12.59 26.21 7.25
N ARG A 230 -11.76 25.25 7.68
CA ARG A 230 -10.54 24.86 6.95
C ARG A 230 -10.86 24.25 5.59
N ALA A 231 -11.90 23.42 5.52
CA ALA A 231 -12.34 22.83 4.25
C ALA A 231 -12.83 23.91 3.28
N ARG A 232 -13.60 24.89 3.76
CA ARG A 232 -14.08 26.03 2.95
C ARG A 232 -12.93 26.89 2.43
N GLN A 233 -11.97 27.24 3.29
CA GLN A 233 -10.80 28.02 2.88
C GLN A 233 -9.94 27.27 1.85
N ASN A 234 -9.81 25.95 1.98
CA ASN A 234 -9.09 25.14 1.01
C ASN A 234 -9.81 25.12 -0.36
N ILE A 235 -11.13 24.96 -0.37
CA ILE A 235 -11.92 24.98 -1.61
C ILE A 235 -11.79 26.35 -2.30
N THR A 236 -11.89 27.45 -1.55
CA THR A 236 -11.73 28.80 -2.11
C THR A 236 -10.32 29.05 -2.67
N ARG A 237 -9.27 28.46 -2.09
CA ARG A 237 -7.91 28.58 -2.64
C ARG A 237 -7.73 27.80 -3.95
N LEU A 238 -8.39 26.67 -4.09
CA LEU A 238 -8.25 25.79 -5.26
C LEU A 238 -9.13 26.23 -6.43
N PHE A 239 -10.36 26.68 -6.12
CA PHE A 239 -11.40 26.98 -7.10
C PHE A 239 -11.89 28.43 -7.06
N GLY A 240 -11.31 29.30 -6.25
CA GLY A 240 -11.83 30.66 -6.12
C GLY A 240 -13.17 30.73 -5.38
N THR A 241 -13.75 31.93 -5.33
CA THR A 241 -15.05 32.17 -4.71
C THR A 241 -16.20 31.75 -5.64
N ARG A 242 -17.40 31.58 -5.08
CA ARG A 242 -18.58 31.20 -5.88
C ARG A 242 -18.94 32.29 -6.88
N GLU A 243 -18.68 33.55 -6.53
CA GLU A 243 -18.87 34.71 -7.37
C GLU A 243 -17.88 34.71 -8.55
N GLU A 244 -16.61 34.38 -8.31
CA GLU A 244 -15.57 34.26 -9.34
C GLU A 244 -15.89 33.13 -10.34
N ILE A 245 -16.36 31.97 -9.87
CA ILE A 245 -16.68 30.82 -10.74
C ILE A 245 -17.77 31.15 -11.78
N ASN A 246 -18.67 32.08 -11.46
CA ASN A 246 -19.75 32.47 -12.36
C ASN A 246 -19.33 33.58 -13.35
N ALA A 247 -18.10 34.08 -13.28
CA ALA A 247 -17.60 35.06 -14.24
C ALA A 247 -17.38 34.39 -15.62
N PRO A 248 -17.72 35.07 -16.73
CA PRO A 248 -17.63 34.50 -18.08
C PRO A 248 -16.20 34.20 -18.53
N ASP A 249 -15.20 34.80 -17.87
CA ASP A 249 -13.76 34.67 -18.09
C ASP A 249 -13.06 33.93 -16.95
N TYR A 250 -13.80 33.20 -16.12
CA TYR A 250 -13.24 32.49 -14.98
C TYR A 250 -12.18 31.47 -15.42
N GLN A 251 -10.94 31.71 -14.97
CA GLN A 251 -9.88 30.73 -14.98
C GLN A 251 -9.59 30.29 -13.55
N SER A 252 -9.66 28.99 -13.31
CA SER A 252 -9.45 28.47 -11.96
C SER A 252 -8.00 28.68 -11.51
N PRO A 253 -7.76 29.01 -10.23
CA PRO A 253 -6.41 29.08 -9.68
C PRO A 253 -5.62 27.77 -9.90
N ILE A 254 -6.31 26.63 -9.88
CA ILE A 254 -5.74 25.32 -10.19
C ILE A 254 -5.33 25.19 -11.67
N SER A 255 -6.05 25.80 -12.62
CA SER A 255 -5.65 25.84 -14.03
C SER A 255 -4.31 26.57 -14.19
N GLY A 256 -4.15 27.73 -13.55
CA GLY A 256 -2.87 28.46 -13.55
C GLY A 256 -1.73 27.67 -12.89
N MET A 257 -2.02 26.90 -11.84
CA MET A 257 -1.04 26.00 -11.22
C MET A 257 -0.63 24.87 -12.17
N PHE A 258 -1.59 24.28 -12.89
CA PHE A 258 -1.34 23.22 -13.86
C PHE A 258 -0.52 23.72 -15.06
N SER A 259 -0.84 24.90 -15.61
CA SER A 259 -0.05 25.50 -16.69
C SER A 259 1.41 25.69 -16.26
N ARG A 260 1.64 26.28 -15.08
CA ARG A 260 3.00 26.45 -14.55
C ARG A 260 3.72 25.11 -14.32
N ALA A 261 3.02 24.09 -13.83
CA ALA A 261 3.60 22.77 -13.63
C ALA A 261 3.92 22.07 -14.96
N TRP A 262 3.05 22.23 -15.96
CA TRP A 262 3.23 21.69 -17.30
C TRP A 262 4.41 22.33 -18.04
N ASP A 263 4.56 23.65 -17.93
CA ASP A 263 5.70 24.36 -18.50
C ASP A 263 7.02 23.90 -17.89
N ARG A 264 7.05 23.70 -16.55
CA ARG A 264 8.22 23.16 -15.84
C ARG A 264 8.54 21.73 -16.26
N PHE A 265 7.53 20.87 -16.32
CA PHE A 265 7.70 19.48 -16.77
C PHE A 265 8.25 19.42 -18.20
N SER A 266 7.70 20.24 -19.09
CA SER A 266 8.12 20.31 -20.50
C SER A 266 9.57 20.81 -20.63
N GLN A 267 9.98 21.77 -19.79
CA GLN A 267 11.36 22.26 -19.74
C GLN A 267 12.33 21.19 -19.20
N ALA A 268 11.94 20.42 -18.18
CA ALA A 268 12.74 19.32 -17.64
C ALA A 268 12.93 18.19 -18.66
N GLU A 269 11.86 17.77 -19.34
CA GLU A 269 11.91 16.76 -20.41
C GLU A 269 12.81 17.22 -21.58
N ALA A 270 12.75 18.49 -21.97
CA ALA A 270 13.64 19.04 -23.00
C ALA A 270 15.12 18.94 -22.61
N ARG A 271 15.47 19.17 -21.32
CA ARG A 271 16.86 19.02 -20.83
C ARG A 271 17.33 17.57 -20.79
N ARG A 272 16.45 16.63 -20.40
CA ARG A 272 16.75 15.19 -20.47
C ARG A 272 17.00 14.73 -21.90
N ALA A 273 16.23 15.24 -22.86
CA ALA A 273 16.42 14.95 -24.28
C ALA A 273 17.74 15.50 -24.84
N THR A 274 18.24 16.63 -24.32
CA THR A 274 19.53 17.21 -24.73
C THR A 274 20.73 16.63 -23.98
N GLY A 275 20.52 15.80 -22.95
CA GLY A 275 21.59 15.14 -22.18
C GLY A 275 22.39 16.07 -21.27
N ASP A 276 21.89 17.28 -21.01
CA ASP A 276 22.59 18.31 -20.26
C ASP A 276 22.26 18.16 -18.77
N THR A 277 23.22 17.63 -17.99
CA THR A 277 23.07 17.30 -16.56
C THR A 277 23.80 18.27 -15.63
N VAL A 278 24.38 19.34 -16.17
CA VAL A 278 25.16 20.31 -15.39
C VAL A 278 24.22 21.33 -14.74
N ALA A 279 24.20 21.36 -13.41
CA ALA A 279 23.47 22.38 -12.66
C ALA A 279 24.09 23.77 -12.90
N PRO A 280 23.29 24.81 -13.22
CA PRO A 280 23.81 26.15 -13.43
C PRO A 280 24.44 26.70 -12.13
N PRO A 281 25.60 27.37 -12.21
CA PRO A 281 26.29 27.89 -11.03
C PRO A 281 25.43 28.96 -10.32
N VAL A 282 25.17 28.73 -9.04
CA VAL A 282 24.20 29.51 -8.23
C VAL A 282 24.85 30.67 -7.46
N ASP A 283 26.18 30.74 -7.42
CA ASP A 283 26.93 31.64 -6.54
C ASP A 283 26.77 33.12 -6.89
N THR A 284 26.43 33.47 -8.13
CA THR A 284 26.28 34.86 -8.59
C THR A 284 24.84 35.34 -8.74
N LEU A 285 23.85 34.49 -8.42
CA LEU A 285 22.44 34.76 -8.71
C LEU A 285 21.68 35.38 -7.54
N SER A 286 20.68 36.19 -7.85
CA SER A 286 19.84 36.85 -6.86
C SER A 286 18.93 35.84 -6.12
N PRO A 287 18.48 36.13 -4.89
CA PRO A 287 17.61 35.24 -4.11
C PRO A 287 16.35 34.70 -4.81
N PRO A 288 15.68 35.43 -5.74
CA PRO A 288 14.58 34.85 -6.52
C PRO A 288 15.08 33.87 -7.59
N GLU A 289 16.19 34.17 -8.26
CA GLU A 289 16.78 33.33 -9.31
C GLU A 289 17.34 32.01 -8.74
N ARG A 290 17.91 32.05 -7.54
CA ARG A 290 18.34 30.83 -6.83
C ARG A 290 17.17 29.90 -6.51
N ARG A 291 16.04 30.44 -6.02
CA ARG A 291 14.84 29.64 -5.73
C ARG A 291 14.22 29.04 -6.98
N GLU A 292 14.32 29.73 -8.11
CA GLU A 292 13.83 29.23 -9.40
C GLU A 292 14.68 28.06 -9.90
N ILE A 293 16.01 28.14 -9.74
CA ILE A 293 16.93 27.04 -10.09
C ILE A 293 16.81 25.85 -9.14
N GLU A 294 16.71 26.07 -7.84
CA GLU A 294 16.45 25.00 -6.85
C GLU A 294 15.14 24.27 -7.14
N GLN A 295 14.08 25.02 -7.49
CA GLN A 295 12.81 24.43 -7.94
C GLN A 295 12.91 23.75 -9.30
N GLN A 296 13.86 24.09 -10.15
CA GLN A 296 14.09 23.38 -11.41
C GLN A 296 14.87 22.08 -11.19
N ILE A 297 15.77 22.02 -10.22
CA ILE A 297 16.56 20.82 -9.88
C ILE A 297 15.70 19.76 -9.18
N ILE A 298 14.79 20.16 -8.28
CA ILE A 298 13.91 19.23 -7.53
C ILE A 298 12.97 18.42 -8.45
N TRP A 299 12.71 18.90 -9.68
CA TRP A 299 11.78 18.28 -10.62
C TRP A 299 12.44 17.85 -11.95
N GLY A 300 13.76 18.07 -12.08
CA GLY A 300 14.61 17.71 -13.23
C GLY A 300 14.98 16.24 -13.27
#